data_AF-R5DW26-F1
#
_entry.id   AF-R5DW26-F1
#
_cell.length_a   1.000
_cell.length_b   1.000
_cell.length_c   1.000
_cell.angle_alpha   90.00
_cell.angle_beta   90.00
_cell.angle_gamma   90.00
#
_symmetry.space_group_name_H-M   'P 1'
#
loop_
_entity.id
_entity.type
_entity.pdbx_description
1 polymer ?
#
loop_
_entity_poly.entity_id
_entity_poly.type
_entity_poly.pdbx_seq_one_letter_code
_entity_poly.pdbx_strand_id
1 'polypeptide(L)'
;MADITYDLIKDTASFNHIPILTLDKRWYLLVPEVSKTDEIKYWEKKVNDLLKKQGQVTNDLKEVKKIKEQVIQDVVENMEEDGNDFRRKKRMNKNQRLIHEAKDKIESLQDEEKEIPRQLAEANRKLLVETVKMCYAKINENRADLEVLDKWIEATRIKLKKNLLIKHDKESMNEQLYSGMHNIFGPEIMGVLDDINSKGQE
;
A
#
# COMPACT_ATOMS: atom_id res chain seq x y z
N MET A 1 15.99 15.88 -1.57
CA MET A 1 15.03 15.20 -2.47
C MET A 1 13.73 15.99 -2.42
N ALA A 2 12.96 16.03 -3.50
CA ALA A 2 11.69 16.76 -3.48
C ALA A 2 10.71 16.04 -2.53
N ASP A 3 10.35 16.70 -1.43
CA ASP A 3 9.27 16.24 -0.56
C ASP A 3 7.98 16.28 -1.38
N ILE A 4 7.49 15.12 -1.82
CA ILE A 4 6.20 15.02 -2.49
C ILE A 4 5.14 15.35 -1.44
N THR A 5 4.62 16.57 -1.46
CA THR A 5 3.58 17.02 -0.53
C THR A 5 2.23 17.08 -1.20
N TYR A 6 1.16 17.04 -0.40
CA TYR A 6 -0.19 17.25 -0.90
C TYR A 6 -0.34 18.55 -1.70
N ASP A 7 0.32 19.62 -1.26
CA ASP A 7 0.26 20.92 -1.92
C ASP A 7 0.88 20.93 -3.32
N LEU A 8 1.86 20.07 -3.59
CA LEU A 8 2.45 19.92 -4.92
C LEU A 8 1.52 19.21 -5.91
N ILE A 9 0.64 18.33 -5.42
CA ILE A 9 -0.18 17.46 -6.27
C ILE A 9 -1.66 17.85 -6.30
N LYS A 10 -2.14 18.66 -5.36
CA LYS A 10 -3.56 19.06 -5.29
C LYS A 10 -4.05 19.85 -6.51
N ASP A 11 -3.18 20.62 -7.16
CA ASP A 11 -3.50 21.50 -8.29
C ASP A 11 -3.07 20.92 -9.65
N THR A 12 -2.44 19.75 -9.65
CA THR A 12 -1.96 19.11 -10.88
C THR A 12 -3.10 18.34 -11.55
N ALA A 13 -3.47 18.74 -12.76
CA ALA A 13 -4.65 18.24 -13.47
C ALA A 13 -4.70 16.70 -13.60
N SER A 14 -3.54 16.04 -13.75
CA SER A 14 -3.43 14.58 -13.83
C SER A 14 -3.92 13.85 -12.57
N PHE A 15 -3.97 14.54 -11.43
CA PHE A 15 -4.40 13.99 -10.13
C PHE A 15 -5.88 14.28 -9.83
N ASN A 16 -6.60 14.93 -10.73
CA ASN A 16 -8.03 15.22 -10.53
C ASN A 16 -8.94 13.99 -10.73
N HIS A 17 -8.45 12.95 -11.40
CA HIS A 17 -9.23 11.75 -11.75
C HIS A 17 -8.56 10.45 -11.27
N ILE A 18 -7.98 10.47 -10.07
CA ILE A 18 -7.38 9.28 -9.48
C ILE A 18 -8.48 8.28 -9.09
N PRO A 19 -8.36 7.00 -9.52
CA PRO A 19 -9.23 5.94 -9.01
C PRO A 19 -9.20 5.85 -7.48
N ILE A 20 -10.30 5.43 -6.87
CA ILE A 20 -10.35 5.26 -5.41
C ILE A 20 -9.41 4.11 -5.03
N LEU A 21 -8.35 4.43 -4.30
CA LEU A 21 -7.23 3.50 -4.06
C LEU A 21 -7.68 2.26 -3.30
N THR A 22 -8.55 2.43 -2.29
CA THR A 22 -9.03 1.32 -1.46
C THR A 22 -9.99 0.37 -2.19
N LEU A 23 -10.44 0.72 -3.40
CA LEU A 23 -11.21 -0.19 -4.26
C LEU A 23 -10.32 -1.02 -5.19
N ASP A 24 -9.04 -0.68 -5.35
CA ASP A 24 -8.11 -1.41 -6.21
C ASP A 24 -7.31 -2.44 -5.39
N LYS A 25 -7.49 -3.72 -5.69
CA LYS A 25 -6.73 -4.81 -5.04
C LYS A 25 -5.22 -4.67 -5.21
N ARG A 26 -4.75 -4.05 -6.30
CA ARG A 26 -3.32 -3.83 -6.57
C ARG A 26 -2.71 -2.81 -5.61
N TRP A 27 -3.50 -1.88 -5.09
CA TRP A 27 -3.03 -0.94 -4.07
C TRP A 27 -2.65 -1.68 -2.78
N TYR A 28 -3.42 -2.69 -2.37
CA TYR A 28 -3.09 -3.53 -1.21
C TYR A 28 -1.83 -4.39 -1.41
N LEU A 29 -1.50 -4.75 -2.66
CA LEU A 29 -0.23 -5.42 -2.97
C LEU A 29 0.95 -4.46 -2.89
N LEU A 30 0.75 -3.19 -3.26
CA LEU A 30 1.76 -2.14 -3.16
C LEU A 30 2.00 -1.72 -1.70
N VAL A 31 0.96 -1.76 -0.88
CA VAL A 31 0.97 -1.32 0.52
C VAL A 31 0.52 -2.46 1.44
N PRO A 32 1.36 -3.48 1.64
CA PRO A 32 1.04 -4.56 2.57
C PRO A 32 0.97 -4.04 4.01
N GLU A 33 0.22 -4.74 4.87
CA GLU A 33 -0.07 -4.28 6.24
C GLU A 33 1.18 -3.98 7.07
N VAL A 34 2.25 -4.74 6.86
CA VAL A 34 3.56 -4.56 7.53
C VAL A 34 4.28 -3.27 7.13
N SER A 35 3.94 -2.69 5.99
CA SER A 35 4.57 -1.49 5.43
C SER A 35 3.70 -0.24 5.61
N LYS A 36 2.43 -0.38 6.04
CA LYS A 36 1.53 0.76 6.22
C LYS A 36 2.01 1.67 7.35
N THR A 37 2.24 2.94 7.02
CA THR A 37 2.43 3.99 8.01
C THR A 37 1.09 4.34 8.69
N ASP A 38 1.15 5.04 9.82
CA ASP A 38 -0.05 5.45 10.55
C ASP A 38 -0.89 6.44 9.73
N GLU A 39 -0.27 7.29 8.93
CA GLU A 39 -0.94 8.22 8.01
C GLU A 39 -1.70 7.46 6.92
N ILE A 40 -1.10 6.40 6.35
CA ILE A 40 -1.77 5.55 5.37
C ILE A 40 -3.00 4.87 6.00
N LYS A 41 -2.86 4.29 7.21
CA LYS A 41 -3.99 3.66 7.92
C LYS A 41 -5.11 4.66 8.21
N TYR A 42 -4.74 5.88 8.62
CA TYR A 42 -5.70 6.96 8.86
C TYR A 42 -6.48 7.32 7.59
N TRP A 43 -5.79 7.59 6.49
CA TRP A 43 -6.44 7.99 5.24
C TRP A 43 -7.21 6.84 4.59
N GLU A 44 -6.71 5.60 4.66
CA GLU A 44 -7.42 4.40 4.22
C GLU A 44 -8.76 4.28 4.96
N LYS A 45 -8.73 4.37 6.29
CA LYS A 45 -9.95 4.35 7.10
C LYS A 45 -10.89 5.48 6.71
N LYS A 46 -10.37 6.71 6.55
CA LYS A 46 -11.18 7.88 6.17
C LYS A 46 -11.85 7.70 4.81
N VAL A 47 -11.14 7.15 3.81
CA VAL A 47 -11.70 6.85 2.49
C VAL A 47 -12.80 5.79 2.60
N ASN A 48 -12.57 4.71 3.35
CA ASN A 48 -13.55 3.64 3.54
C ASN A 48 -14.80 4.11 4.31
N ASP A 49 -14.62 4.95 5.33
CA ASP A 49 -15.72 5.55 6.08
C ASP A 49 -16.56 6.47 5.17
N LEU A 50 -15.93 7.26 4.30
CA LEU A 50 -16.63 8.11 3.32
C LEU A 50 -17.38 7.30 2.25
N LEU A 51 -16.79 6.20 1.76
CA LEU A 51 -17.48 5.27 0.85
C LEU A 51 -18.72 4.65 1.50
N LYS A 52 -18.58 4.20 2.75
CA LYS A 52 -19.71 3.66 3.52
C LYS A 52 -20.79 4.72 3.71
N LYS A 53 -20.39 5.94 4.06
CA LYS A 53 -21.31 7.07 4.23
C LYS A 53 -22.03 7.42 2.92
N GLN A 54 -21.33 7.40 1.79
CA GLN A 54 -21.93 7.62 0.47
C GLN A 54 -23.04 6.60 0.17
N GLY A 55 -22.78 5.32 0.43
CA GLY A 55 -23.76 4.25 0.26
C GLY A 55 -24.97 4.41 1.20
N GLN A 56 -24.72 4.79 2.46
CA GLN A 56 -25.78 5.05 3.44
C GLN A 56 -26.66 6.23 3.00
N VAL A 57 -26.06 7.38 2.70
CA VAL A 57 -26.80 8.57 2.27
C VAL A 57 -27.64 8.27 1.04
N THR A 58 -27.10 7.56 0.05
CA THR A 58 -27.85 7.18 -1.17
C THR A 58 -29.08 6.32 -0.85
N ASN A 59 -28.96 5.38 0.09
CA ASN A 59 -30.06 4.51 0.48
C ASN A 59 -31.10 5.27 1.32
N ASP A 60 -30.65 6.05 2.31
CA ASP A 60 -31.52 6.85 3.17
C ASP A 60 -32.31 7.86 2.34
N LEU A 61 -31.68 8.49 1.33
CA LEU A 61 -32.35 9.45 0.44
C LEU A 61 -33.48 8.78 -0.36
N LYS A 62 -33.26 7.54 -0.84
CA LYS A 62 -34.30 6.75 -1.52
C LYS A 62 -35.43 6.38 -0.57
N GLU A 63 -35.10 5.93 0.64
CA GLU A 63 -36.09 5.51 1.63
C GLU A 63 -36.95 6.68 2.12
N VAL A 64 -36.35 7.80 2.49
CA VAL A 64 -37.09 8.98 2.97
C VAL A 64 -37.97 9.58 1.87
N LYS A 65 -37.51 9.60 0.61
CA LYS A 65 -38.34 10.01 -0.53
C LYS A 65 -39.57 9.10 -0.69
N LYS A 66 -39.37 7.78 -0.61
CA LYS A 66 -40.47 6.81 -0.68
C LYS A 66 -41.46 6.98 0.48
N ILE A 67 -40.97 7.14 1.72
CA ILE A 67 -41.83 7.39 2.88
C ILE A 67 -42.63 8.68 2.70
N LYS A 68 -42.00 9.76 2.22
CA LYS A 68 -42.68 11.03 1.95
C LYS A 68 -43.79 10.88 0.91
N GLU A 69 -43.53 10.15 -0.18
CA GLU A 69 -44.54 9.87 -1.21
C GLU A 69 -45.72 9.07 -0.64
N GLN A 70 -45.44 8.03 0.15
CA GLN A 70 -46.48 7.23 0.84
C GLN A 70 -47.31 8.08 1.80
N VAL A 71 -46.69 8.93 2.63
CA VAL A 71 -47.42 9.79 3.57
C VAL A 71 -48.27 10.82 2.82
N ILE A 72 -47.82 11.35 1.68
CA ILE A 72 -48.61 12.25 0.84
C ILE A 72 -49.81 11.51 0.25
N GLN A 73 -49.60 10.31 -0.27
CA GLN A 73 -50.67 9.49 -0.84
C GLN A 73 -51.72 9.12 0.22
N ASP A 74 -51.29 8.71 1.41
CA ASP A 74 -52.17 8.48 2.55
C ASP A 74 -53.00 9.74 2.89
N VAL A 75 -52.41 10.95 2.83
CA VAL A 75 -53.17 12.19 3.06
C VAL A 75 -54.26 12.39 2.01
N VAL A 76 -53.96 12.12 0.74
CA VAL A 76 -54.91 12.28 -0.37
C VAL A 76 -56.03 11.25 -0.30
N GLU A 77 -55.72 9.98 -0.07
CA GLU A 77 -56.71 8.90 0.02
C GLU A 77 -57.66 9.07 1.22
N ASN A 78 -57.16 9.60 2.34
CA ASN A 78 -57.96 9.85 3.54
C ASN A 78 -58.66 11.23 3.54
N MET A 79 -58.55 12.04 2.48
CA MET A 79 -59.25 13.33 2.38
C MET A 79 -60.74 13.17 2.01
N GLU A 80 -61.14 12.04 1.43
CA GLU A 80 -62.51 11.78 0.97
C GLU A 80 -63.36 10.96 1.97
N GLU A 81 -62.78 10.48 3.09
CA GLU A 81 -63.52 9.71 4.10
C GLU A 81 -64.39 10.59 5.02
N ASP A 82 -65.69 10.28 5.08
CA ASP A 82 -66.75 10.96 5.84
C ASP A 82 -66.76 10.60 7.35
N GLY A 83 -65.56 10.59 7.97
CA GLY A 83 -65.33 10.15 9.34
C GLY A 83 -65.09 11.28 10.36
N ASN A 84 -65.57 11.06 11.59
CA ASN A 84 -65.46 11.90 12.80
C ASN A 84 -64.28 12.92 12.81
N ASP A 85 -64.62 14.21 12.67
CA ASP A 85 -63.75 15.38 12.40
C ASP A 85 -62.49 15.47 13.29
N PHE A 86 -62.59 15.05 14.56
CA PHE A 86 -61.47 15.13 15.51
C PHE A 86 -60.32 14.14 15.19
N ARG A 87 -60.65 12.90 14.82
CA ARG A 87 -59.64 11.87 14.48
C ARG A 87 -58.95 12.20 13.17
N ARG A 88 -59.72 12.73 12.20
CA ARG A 88 -59.22 13.20 10.91
C ARG A 88 -58.23 14.35 11.07
N LYS A 89 -58.57 15.41 11.81
CA LYS A 89 -57.66 16.53 12.11
C LYS A 89 -56.36 16.08 12.79
N LYS A 90 -56.43 15.17 13.77
CA LYS A 90 -55.23 14.67 14.46
C LYS A 90 -54.30 13.89 13.52
N ARG A 91 -54.84 13.06 12.63
CA ARG A 91 -54.06 12.31 11.62
C ARG A 91 -53.44 13.26 10.59
N MET A 92 -54.20 14.23 10.11
CA MET A 92 -53.74 15.21 9.13
C MET A 92 -52.58 16.07 9.67
N ASN A 93 -52.69 16.53 10.93
CA ASN A 93 -51.60 17.24 11.61
C ASN A 93 -50.34 16.37 11.78
N LYS A 94 -50.49 15.08 12.08
CA LYS A 94 -49.35 14.15 12.17
C LYS A 94 -48.68 13.98 10.82
N ASN A 95 -49.46 13.77 9.75
CA ASN A 95 -48.93 13.57 8.40
C ASN A 95 -48.25 14.85 7.88
N GLN A 96 -48.81 16.04 8.15
CA GLN A 96 -48.14 17.30 7.82
C GLN A 96 -46.78 17.45 8.52
N ARG A 97 -46.70 17.09 9.82
CA ARG A 97 -45.41 17.07 10.54
C ARG A 97 -44.43 16.10 9.92
N LEU A 98 -44.85 14.87 9.62
CA LEU A 98 -44.01 13.85 8.98
C LEU A 98 -43.52 14.28 7.59
N ILE A 99 -44.36 14.96 6.80
CA ILE A 99 -43.96 15.51 5.49
C ILE A 99 -42.90 16.58 5.66
N HIS A 100 -43.03 17.46 6.65
CA HIS A 100 -42.03 18.50 6.92
C HIS A 100 -40.71 17.89 7.38
N GLU A 101 -40.74 16.99 8.37
CA GLU A 101 -39.55 16.28 8.86
C GLU A 101 -38.85 15.50 7.74
N ALA A 102 -39.60 14.82 6.87
CA ALA A 102 -39.04 14.11 5.72
C ALA A 102 -38.41 15.09 4.70
N LYS A 103 -38.99 16.28 4.52
CA LYS A 103 -38.45 17.30 3.62
C LYS A 103 -37.13 17.85 4.14
N ASP A 104 -37.07 18.18 5.43
CA ASP A 104 -35.85 18.68 6.08
C ASP A 104 -34.75 17.61 6.07
N LYS A 105 -35.12 16.34 6.30
CA LYS A 105 -34.19 15.22 6.23
C LYS A 105 -33.66 14.98 4.81
N ILE A 106 -34.52 15.10 3.79
CA ILE A 106 -34.11 15.02 2.38
C ILE A 106 -33.11 16.13 2.06
N GLU A 107 -33.37 17.37 2.48
CA GLU A 107 -32.47 18.50 2.23
C GLU A 107 -31.09 18.26 2.85
N SER A 108 -31.05 17.87 4.12
CA SER A 108 -29.80 17.50 4.80
C SER A 108 -29.05 16.36 4.09
N LEU A 109 -29.76 15.30 3.67
CA LEU A 109 -29.14 14.18 2.95
C LEU A 109 -28.63 14.58 1.56
N GLN A 110 -29.34 15.48 0.86
CA GLN A 110 -28.91 15.99 -0.45
C GLN A 110 -27.66 16.86 -0.35
N ASP A 111 -27.52 17.64 0.72
CA ASP A 111 -26.31 18.42 0.94
C ASP A 111 -25.13 17.52 1.30
N GLU A 112 -25.35 16.47 2.10
CA GLU A 112 -24.34 15.44 2.34
C GLU A 112 -23.94 14.70 1.04
N GLU A 113 -24.92 14.33 0.20
CA GLU A 113 -24.69 13.66 -1.08
C GLU A 113 -23.79 14.49 -2.02
N LYS A 114 -23.94 15.82 -2.02
CA LYS A 114 -23.09 16.73 -2.80
C LYS A 114 -21.67 16.86 -2.25
N GLU A 115 -21.52 16.87 -0.92
CA GLU A 115 -20.25 17.15 -0.26
C GLU A 115 -19.36 15.91 -0.13
N ILE A 116 -19.94 14.71 0.05
CA ILE A 116 -19.20 13.46 0.21
C ILE A 116 -18.22 13.20 -0.95
N PRO A 117 -18.59 13.35 -2.25
CA PRO A 117 -17.66 13.17 -3.36
C PRO A 117 -16.42 14.08 -3.26
N ARG A 118 -16.59 15.33 -2.82
CA ARG A 118 -15.49 16.27 -2.64
C ARG A 118 -14.53 15.81 -1.54
N GLN A 119 -15.08 15.44 -0.38
CA GLN A 119 -14.30 14.93 0.75
C GLN A 119 -13.59 13.61 0.41
N LEU A 120 -14.26 12.73 -0.33
CA LEU A 120 -13.72 11.46 -0.78
C LEU A 120 -12.55 11.65 -1.75
N ALA A 121 -12.70 12.55 -2.73
CA ALA A 121 -11.63 12.88 -3.66
C ALA A 121 -10.43 13.53 -2.94
N GLU A 122 -10.66 14.34 -1.91
CA GLU A 122 -9.59 14.93 -1.10
C GLU A 122 -8.86 13.86 -0.26
N ALA A 123 -9.61 13.03 0.47
CA ALA A 123 -9.06 11.96 1.28
C ALA A 123 -8.27 10.95 0.43
N ASN A 124 -8.80 10.59 -0.76
CA ASN A 124 -8.11 9.70 -1.70
C ASN A 124 -6.81 10.31 -2.23
N ARG A 125 -6.77 11.63 -2.49
CA ARG A 125 -5.54 12.33 -2.86
C ARG A 125 -4.51 12.32 -1.74
N LYS A 126 -4.93 12.54 -0.49
CA LYS A 126 -4.03 12.46 0.67
C LYS A 126 -3.50 11.04 0.88
N LEU A 127 -4.34 10.02 0.72
CA LEU A 127 -3.91 8.62 0.72
C LEU A 127 -2.87 8.33 -0.38
N LEU A 128 -3.07 8.87 -1.58
CA LEU A 128 -2.10 8.74 -2.67
C LEU A 128 -0.75 9.35 -2.31
N VAL A 129 -0.74 10.56 -1.74
CA VAL A 129 0.51 11.25 -1.33
C VAL A 129 1.31 10.36 -0.39
N GLU A 130 0.67 9.88 0.67
CA GLU A 130 1.35 9.06 1.69
C GLU A 130 1.79 7.71 1.13
N THR A 131 1.00 7.10 0.23
CA THR A 131 1.39 5.89 -0.50
C THR A 131 2.65 6.13 -1.32
N VAL A 132 2.70 7.21 -2.10
CA VAL A 132 3.82 7.53 -2.99
C VAL A 132 5.08 7.86 -2.19
N LYS A 133 4.96 8.61 -1.09
CA LYS A 133 6.07 8.90 -0.17
C LYS A 133 6.69 7.61 0.35
N MET A 134 5.88 6.69 0.87
CA MET A 134 6.33 5.40 1.37
C MET A 134 7.06 4.60 0.28
N CYS A 135 6.49 4.52 -0.93
CA CYS A 135 7.11 3.79 -2.04
C CYS A 135 8.47 4.38 -2.43
N TYR A 136 8.58 5.70 -2.60
CA TYR A 136 9.85 6.33 -2.96
C TYR A 136 10.89 6.25 -1.85
N ALA A 137 10.48 6.36 -0.58
CA ALA A 137 11.38 6.15 0.54
C ALA A 137 12.03 4.76 0.45
N LYS A 138 11.24 3.71 0.21
CA LYS A 138 11.75 2.35 0.09
C LYS A 138 12.62 2.13 -1.16
N ILE A 139 12.24 2.71 -2.30
CA ILE A 139 13.05 2.65 -3.53
C ILE A 139 14.43 3.28 -3.30
N ASN A 140 14.48 4.44 -2.63
CA ASN A 140 15.72 5.14 -2.37
C ASN A 140 16.62 4.41 -1.36
N GLU A 141 16.03 3.85 -0.30
CA GLU A 141 16.73 2.97 0.65
C GLU A 141 17.37 1.80 -0.09
N ASN A 142 16.57 1.06 -0.88
CA ASN A 142 17.07 -0.07 -1.66
C ASN A 142 18.17 0.35 -2.64
N ARG A 143 18.07 1.53 -3.25
CA ARG A 143 19.11 2.05 -4.16
C ARG A 143 20.44 2.29 -3.44
N ALA A 144 20.40 2.83 -2.23
CA ALA A 144 21.59 3.03 -1.41
C ALA A 144 22.22 1.68 -1.00
N ASP A 145 21.38 0.72 -0.57
CA ASP A 145 21.84 -0.61 -0.20
C ASP A 145 22.48 -1.36 -1.38
N LEU A 146 21.89 -1.26 -2.56
CA LEU A 146 22.44 -1.83 -3.79
C LEU A 146 23.81 -1.26 -4.12
N GLU A 147 24.02 0.06 -3.97
CA GLU A 147 25.32 0.68 -4.22
C GLU A 147 26.40 0.17 -3.25
N VAL A 148 26.04 -0.07 -1.98
CA VAL A 148 26.95 -0.66 -0.99
C VAL A 148 27.28 -2.11 -1.35
N LEU A 149 26.27 -2.90 -1.74
CA LEU A 149 26.44 -4.28 -2.17
C LEU A 149 27.32 -4.38 -3.41
N ASP A 150 27.12 -3.53 -4.41
CA ASP A 150 27.92 -3.52 -5.64
C ASP A 150 29.40 -3.25 -5.35
N LYS A 151 29.70 -2.26 -4.48
CA LYS A 151 31.07 -1.97 -4.04
C LYS A 151 31.70 -3.16 -3.32
N TRP A 152 30.94 -3.81 -2.43
CA TRP A 152 31.41 -4.98 -1.69
C TRP A 152 31.67 -6.19 -2.60
N ILE A 153 30.77 -6.45 -3.55
CA ILE A 153 30.91 -7.52 -4.55
C ILE A 153 32.19 -7.31 -5.37
N GLU A 154 32.44 -6.09 -5.87
CA GLU A 154 33.59 -5.83 -6.72
C GLU A 154 34.91 -5.93 -5.94
N ALA A 155 34.97 -5.38 -4.71
CA ALA A 155 36.12 -5.55 -3.83
C ALA A 155 36.43 -7.03 -3.55
N THR A 156 35.37 -7.83 -3.32
CA THR A 156 35.50 -9.27 -3.08
C THR A 156 35.99 -10.01 -4.32
N ARG A 157 35.49 -9.66 -5.52
CA ARG A 157 35.97 -10.23 -6.80
C ARG A 157 37.45 -9.96 -7.02
N ILE A 158 37.93 -8.74 -6.75
CA ILE A 158 39.35 -8.39 -6.88
C ILE A 158 40.19 -9.24 -5.92
N LYS A 159 39.77 -9.37 -4.66
CA LYS A 159 40.46 -10.18 -3.66
C LYS A 159 40.50 -11.65 -4.06
N LEU A 160 39.39 -12.19 -4.55
CA LEU A 160 39.30 -13.56 -5.03
C LEU A 160 40.27 -13.82 -6.20
N LYS A 161 40.30 -12.92 -7.21
CA LYS A 161 41.24 -13.02 -8.35
C LYS A 161 42.68 -13.06 -7.88
N LYS A 162 43.07 -12.18 -6.95
CA LYS A 162 44.43 -12.17 -6.37
C LYS A 162 44.76 -13.48 -5.65
N ASN A 163 43.85 -13.98 -4.84
CA ASN A 163 44.06 -15.22 -4.10
C ASN A 163 44.15 -16.44 -5.01
N LEU A 164 43.40 -16.47 -6.11
CA LEU A 164 43.50 -17.54 -7.11
C LEU A 164 44.87 -17.56 -7.80
N LEU A 165 45.42 -16.40 -8.16
CA LEU A 165 46.77 -16.31 -8.71
C LEU A 165 47.82 -16.80 -7.72
N ILE A 166 47.76 -16.32 -6.46
CA ILE A 166 48.68 -16.76 -5.41
C ILE A 166 48.59 -18.28 -5.19
N LYS A 167 47.38 -18.84 -5.21
CA LYS A 167 47.18 -20.29 -5.09
C LYS A 167 47.86 -21.02 -6.25
N HIS A 168 47.58 -20.60 -7.48
CA HIS A 168 48.16 -21.21 -8.68
C HIS A 168 49.69 -21.14 -8.69
N ASP A 169 50.28 -20.00 -8.32
CA ASP A 169 51.73 -19.83 -8.27
C ASP A 169 52.37 -20.78 -7.24
N LYS A 170 51.73 -20.95 -6.07
CA LYS A 170 52.18 -21.90 -5.04
C LYS A 170 52.04 -23.35 -5.49
N GLU A 171 50.93 -23.71 -6.13
CA GLU A 171 50.72 -25.06 -6.68
C GLU A 171 51.78 -25.38 -7.73
N SER A 172 52.03 -24.46 -8.68
CA SER A 172 53.07 -24.63 -9.69
C SER A 172 54.48 -24.72 -9.09
N MET A 173 54.79 -23.89 -8.09
CA MET A 173 56.06 -23.96 -7.39
C MET A 173 56.24 -25.30 -6.65
N ASN A 174 55.18 -25.81 -6.00
CA ASN A 174 55.23 -27.10 -5.33
C ASN A 174 55.50 -28.24 -6.34
N GLU A 175 54.82 -28.23 -7.49
CA GLU A 175 55.04 -29.21 -8.56
C GLU A 175 56.48 -29.16 -9.10
N GLN A 176 57.01 -27.94 -9.33
CA GLN A 176 58.38 -27.75 -9.80
C GLN A 176 59.41 -28.23 -8.78
N LEU A 177 59.21 -27.92 -7.49
CA LEU A 177 60.09 -28.38 -6.42
C LEU A 177 60.06 -29.90 -6.30
N TYR A 178 58.87 -30.52 -6.28
CA TYR A 178 58.73 -31.98 -6.22
C TYR A 178 59.36 -32.66 -7.43
N SER A 179 59.11 -32.17 -8.64
CA SER A 179 59.73 -32.68 -9.86
C SER A 179 61.25 -32.52 -9.82
N GLY A 180 61.75 -31.36 -9.38
CA GLY A 180 63.17 -31.09 -9.22
C GLY A 180 63.85 -32.05 -8.23
N MET A 181 63.24 -32.27 -7.07
CA MET A 181 63.73 -33.24 -6.08
C MET A 181 63.73 -34.66 -6.65
N HIS A 182 62.66 -35.06 -7.34
CA HIS A 182 62.57 -36.37 -7.98
C HIS A 182 63.65 -36.57 -9.05
N ASN A 183 63.94 -35.55 -9.86
CA ASN A 183 64.99 -35.60 -10.87
C ASN A 183 66.40 -35.69 -10.28
N ILE A 184 66.65 -35.07 -9.12
CA ILE A 184 67.98 -35.06 -8.46
C ILE A 184 68.20 -36.33 -7.64
N PHE A 185 67.23 -36.72 -6.82
CA PHE A 185 67.39 -37.77 -5.81
C PHE A 185 66.84 -39.13 -6.25
N GLY A 186 66.00 -39.16 -7.29
CA GLY A 186 65.37 -40.38 -7.78
C GLY A 186 64.25 -40.91 -6.86
N PRO A 187 63.53 -41.94 -7.32
CA PRO A 187 62.29 -42.41 -6.68
C PRO A 187 62.50 -43.06 -5.30
N GLU A 188 63.61 -43.77 -5.08
CA GLU A 188 63.85 -44.48 -3.81
C GLU A 188 64.09 -43.52 -2.64
N ILE A 189 64.93 -42.49 -2.83
CA ILE A 189 65.22 -41.48 -1.79
C ILE A 189 63.99 -40.60 -1.55
N MET A 190 63.23 -40.25 -2.59
CA MET A 190 61.99 -39.49 -2.46
C MET A 190 60.96 -40.21 -1.58
N GLY A 191 60.78 -41.52 -1.75
CA GLY A 191 59.84 -42.30 -0.92
C GLY A 191 60.16 -42.23 0.58
N VAL A 192 61.44 -42.28 0.95
CA VAL A 192 61.86 -42.15 2.36
C VAL A 192 61.63 -40.72 2.87
N LEU A 193 61.89 -39.70 2.06
CA LEU A 193 61.70 -38.29 2.44
C LEU A 193 60.21 -37.94 2.65
N ASP A 194 59.32 -38.43 1.79
CA ASP A 194 57.88 -38.23 1.92
C ASP A 194 57.32 -38.90 3.20
N ASP A 195 57.81 -40.09 3.54
CA ASP A 195 57.47 -40.80 4.79
C ASP A 195 57.94 -40.04 6.05
N ILE A 196 59.06 -39.32 5.97
CA ILE A 196 59.55 -38.48 7.08
C ILE A 196 58.70 -37.21 7.18
N ASN A 197 58.41 -36.55 6.05
CA ASN A 197 57.65 -35.30 6.02
C ASN A 197 56.21 -35.49 6.52
N SER A 198 55.55 -36.58 6.14
CA SER A 198 54.19 -36.90 6.60
C SER A 198 54.10 -37.09 8.11
N LYS A 199 55.07 -37.79 8.73
CA LYS A 199 55.14 -37.99 10.19
C LYS A 199 55.46 -36.72 10.98
N GLY A 200 56.00 -35.68 10.33
CA GLY A 200 56.31 -34.39 10.96
C GLY A 200 55.16 -33.39 10.94
N GLN A 201 54.05 -33.68 10.24
CA GLN A 201 52.88 -32.80 10.12
C GLN A 201 51.68 -33.25 10.98
N GLU A 202 51.77 -34.41 11.63
CA GLU A 202 50.87 -34.83 12.73
C GLU A 202 51.27 -34.15 14.05
#